data_AF-A0A424SJB2-F1
#
_entry.id   AF-A0A424SJB2-F1
#
_cell.length_a   1.000
_cell.length_b   1.000
_cell.length_c   1.000
_cell.angle_alpha   90.00
_cell.angle_beta   90.00
_cell.angle_gamma   90.00
#
_symmetry.space_group_name_H-M   'P 1'
#
loop_
_entity.id
_entity.type
_entity.pdbx_description
1 polymer ?
#
loop_
_entity_poly.entity_id
_entity_poly.type
_entity_poly.pdbx_seq_one_letter_code
_entity_poly.pdbx_strand_id
1 'polypeptide(L)'
;MRKIFISFLLFFIMSCSSDSSTASLELKTIQCLMCSAKIEESVAKIDGVKNVSVDLKGQSGKVVYKASLVDMSKIENVITGLGYDVNGKKADPIAYQNLELCCKKPQ
;
A
#
# COMPACT_ATOMS: atom_id res chain seq x y z
N MET A 1 30.24 -22.53 34.92
CA MET A 1 31.46 -21.91 34.37
C MET A 1 31.51 -22.26 32.90
N ARG A 2 31.71 -21.37 31.95
CA ARG A 2 31.74 -19.91 31.89
C ARG A 2 31.99 -19.72 30.39
N LYS A 3 31.23 -18.84 29.73
CA LYS A 3 31.57 -18.25 28.43
C LYS A 3 31.33 -19.11 27.16
N ILE A 4 30.08 -19.41 26.86
CA ILE A 4 29.58 -19.30 25.47
C ILE A 4 28.28 -18.50 25.53
N PHE A 5 28.42 -17.28 26.06
CA PHE A 5 27.40 -16.23 26.17
C PHE A 5 27.93 -14.91 25.57
N ILE A 6 28.98 -14.99 24.73
CA ILE A 6 29.74 -13.82 24.22
C ILE A 6 29.93 -13.96 22.70
N SER A 7 28.84 -14.22 21.99
CA SER A 7 28.78 -13.97 20.53
C SER A 7 27.52 -13.18 20.20
N PHE A 8 27.17 -12.24 21.10
CA PHE A 8 26.00 -11.39 20.97
C PHE A 8 26.32 -9.89 20.85
N LEU A 9 27.59 -9.42 20.81
CA LEU A 9 27.82 -7.99 21.11
C LEU A 9 28.58 -7.11 20.10
N LEU A 10 28.97 -7.53 18.90
CA LEU A 10 29.79 -6.64 18.05
C LEU A 10 29.53 -6.59 16.54
N PHE A 11 28.43 -7.14 16.00
CA PHE A 11 28.20 -7.07 14.55
C PHE A 11 26.87 -6.49 14.07
N PHE A 12 26.07 -5.86 14.95
CA PHE A 12 24.84 -5.20 14.52
C PHE A 12 24.87 -3.69 14.79
N ILE A 13 25.94 -3.02 14.35
CA ILE A 13 25.83 -1.61 13.96
C ILE A 13 25.17 -1.55 12.58
N MET A 14 23.93 -2.05 12.48
CA MET A 14 23.12 -1.93 11.27
C MET A 14 22.65 -0.48 11.20
N SER A 15 23.44 0.32 10.47
CA SER A 15 23.14 1.68 10.07
C SER A 15 21.68 1.82 9.63
N CYS A 16 20.94 2.71 10.27
CA CYS A 16 19.65 3.15 9.77
C CYS A 16 19.85 4.01 8.52
N SER A 17 19.99 3.39 7.35
CA SER A 17 19.75 4.07 6.08
C SER A 17 18.24 4.24 5.92
N SER A 18 17.75 5.46 6.11
CA SER A 18 16.33 5.81 5.96
C SER A 18 15.91 5.77 4.49
N ASP A 19 15.80 4.58 3.92
CA ASP A 19 15.14 4.32 2.64
C ASP A 19 13.63 4.32 2.87
N SER A 20 13.04 5.51 2.80
CA SER A 20 11.61 5.71 2.94
C SER A 20 11.15 6.77 1.97
N SER A 21 10.27 6.39 1.07
CA SER A 21 9.58 7.30 0.15
C SER A 21 8.13 7.46 0.58
N THR A 22 7.57 8.62 0.27
CA THR A 22 6.18 8.96 0.53
C THR A 22 5.55 9.40 -0.77
N ALA A 23 4.38 8.85 -1.10
CA ALA A 23 3.62 9.22 -2.29
C ALA A 23 2.14 9.41 -1.96
N SER A 24 1.50 10.27 -2.76
CA SER A 24 0.05 10.44 -2.75
C SER A 24 -0.61 9.48 -3.73
N LEU A 25 -1.84 9.08 -3.42
CA LEU A 25 -2.70 8.25 -4.24
C LEU A 25 -3.98 9.06 -4.56
N GLU A 26 -4.33 9.21 -5.83
CA GLU A 26 -5.62 9.74 -6.26
C GLU A 26 -6.60 8.58 -6.50
N LEU A 27 -7.65 8.47 -5.69
CA LEU A 27 -8.54 7.31 -5.63
C LEU A 27 -9.98 7.69 -6.01
N LYS A 28 -10.18 8.23 -7.22
CA LYS A 28 -11.45 8.85 -7.65
C LYS A 28 -12.69 7.93 -7.67
N THR A 29 -12.51 6.64 -7.45
CA THR A 29 -13.56 5.62 -7.59
C THR A 29 -14.00 5.01 -6.27
N ILE A 30 -13.40 5.41 -5.14
CA ILE A 30 -13.83 4.95 -3.82
C ILE A 30 -15.12 5.68 -3.41
N GLN A 31 -16.04 4.93 -2.81
CA GLN A 31 -17.43 5.36 -2.56
C GLN A 31 -17.87 5.18 -1.11
N CYS A 32 -17.22 4.27 -0.37
CA CYS A 32 -17.60 3.95 1.01
C CYS A 32 -16.39 3.52 1.84
N LEU A 33 -16.58 3.43 3.16
CA LEU A 33 -15.55 3.03 4.12
C LEU A 33 -15.00 1.63 3.86
N MET A 34 -15.81 0.72 3.30
CA MET A 34 -15.34 -0.63 2.97
C MET A 34 -14.38 -0.62 1.77
N CYS A 35 -14.59 0.26 0.79
CA CYS A 35 -13.66 0.41 -0.33
C CYS A 35 -12.30 0.92 0.16
N SER A 36 -12.30 1.96 1.00
CA SER A 36 -11.05 2.52 1.54
C SER A 36 -10.31 1.49 2.39
N ALA A 37 -11.00 0.80 3.31
CA ALA A 37 -10.40 -0.24 4.14
C ALA A 37 -9.78 -1.37 3.30
N LYS A 38 -10.48 -1.84 2.26
CA LYS A 38 -9.97 -2.90 1.39
C LYS A 38 -8.69 -2.50 0.65
N ILE A 39 -8.59 -1.23 0.23
CA ILE A 39 -7.37 -0.70 -0.38
C ILE A 39 -6.24 -0.64 0.65
N GLU A 40 -6.49 -0.06 1.84
CA GLU A 40 -5.49 0.03 2.91
C GLU A 40 -4.96 -1.36 3.30
N GLU A 41 -5.84 -2.32 3.57
CA GLU A 41 -5.46 -3.68 3.95
C GLU A 41 -4.63 -4.39 2.87
N SER A 42 -4.97 -4.19 1.59
CA SER A 42 -4.27 -4.85 0.48
C SER A 42 -2.91 -4.21 0.21
N VAL A 43 -2.81 -2.88 0.30
CA VAL A 43 -1.55 -2.16 0.13
C VAL A 43 -0.62 -2.38 1.31
N ALA A 44 -1.13 -2.45 2.54
CA ALA A 44 -0.34 -2.74 3.74
C ALA A 44 0.33 -4.13 3.72
N LYS A 45 -0.21 -5.08 2.94
CA LYS A 45 0.36 -6.44 2.76
C LYS A 45 1.53 -6.48 1.77
N ILE A 46 1.81 -5.40 1.06
CA ILE A 46 2.91 -5.36 0.08
C ILE A 46 4.24 -5.23 0.85
N ASP A 47 5.16 -6.16 0.60
CA ASP A 47 6.49 -6.10 1.17
C ASP A 47 7.19 -4.76 0.83
N GLY A 48 7.67 -4.08 1.86
CA GLY A 48 8.28 -2.76 1.73
C GLY A 48 7.34 -1.58 1.98
N VAL A 49 6.02 -1.78 2.01
CA VAL A 49 5.09 -0.76 2.52
C VAL A 49 5.20 -0.68 4.04
N LYS A 50 5.39 0.55 4.55
CA LYS A 50 5.47 0.83 6.00
C LYS A 50 4.16 1.33 6.58
N ASN A 51 3.44 2.15 5.80
CA ASN A 51 2.17 2.71 6.22
C ASN A 51 1.34 3.11 5.00
N VAL A 52 0.01 3.01 5.12
CA VAL A 52 -0.94 3.51 4.13
C VAL A 52 -2.16 4.08 4.87
N SER A 53 -2.70 5.17 4.35
CA SER A 53 -3.96 5.75 4.83
C SER A 53 -4.73 6.33 3.65
N VAL A 54 -6.04 6.17 3.67
CA VAL A 54 -6.97 6.63 2.65
C VAL A 54 -7.97 7.61 3.27
N ASP A 55 -8.12 8.76 2.62
CA ASP A 55 -9.17 9.73 2.89
C ASP A 55 -10.32 9.53 1.91
N LEU A 56 -11.42 8.96 2.41
CA LEU A 56 -12.66 8.77 1.64
C LEU A 56 -13.26 10.10 1.17
N LYS A 57 -13.23 11.14 2.00
CA LYS A 57 -13.84 12.44 1.67
C LYS A 57 -13.04 13.15 0.60
N GLY A 58 -11.71 13.10 0.70
CA GLY A 58 -10.78 13.67 -0.27
C GLY A 58 -10.54 12.80 -1.50
N GLN A 59 -11.11 11.58 -1.56
CA GLN A 59 -10.84 10.58 -2.61
C GLN A 59 -9.34 10.41 -2.88
N SER A 60 -8.56 10.36 -1.80
CA SER A 60 -7.10 10.35 -1.88
C SER A 60 -6.50 9.43 -0.84
N GLY A 61 -5.20 9.19 -0.92
CA GLY A 61 -4.47 8.44 0.09
C GLY A 61 -3.01 8.83 0.12
N LYS A 62 -2.32 8.34 1.13
CA LYS A 62 -0.88 8.51 1.33
C LYS A 62 -0.27 7.16 1.65
N VAL A 63 0.82 6.83 0.96
CA VAL A 63 1.59 5.61 1.19
C VAL A 63 3.03 5.95 1.53
N VAL A 64 3.58 5.27 2.52
CA VAL A 64 4.99 5.33 2.91
C VAL A 64 5.60 3.95 2.68
N TYR A 65 6.66 3.87 1.89
CA TYR A 65 7.26 2.61 1.46
C TYR A 65 8.78 2.70 1.32
N LYS A 66 9.47 1.56 1.23
CA LYS A 66 10.91 1.46 0.97
C LYS A 66 11.15 1.38 -0.54
N ALA A 67 11.74 2.40 -1.14
CA ALA A 67 11.93 2.45 -2.59
C ALA A 67 12.94 1.40 -3.10
N SER A 68 13.79 0.86 -2.23
CA SER A 68 14.64 -0.30 -2.57
C SER A 68 13.90 -1.63 -2.71
N LEU A 69 12.67 -1.74 -2.19
CA LEU A 69 11.90 -3.00 -2.17
C LEU A 69 10.67 -2.96 -3.06
N VAL A 70 10.02 -1.80 -3.18
CA VAL A 70 8.78 -1.65 -3.94
C VAL A 70 8.74 -0.28 -4.61
N ASP A 71 8.21 -0.26 -5.83
CA ASP A 71 7.96 0.96 -6.57
C ASP A 71 6.48 1.34 -6.58
N MET A 72 6.20 2.57 -7.03
CA MET A 72 4.84 3.08 -7.13
C MET A 72 3.96 2.24 -8.09
N SER A 73 4.55 1.72 -9.17
CA SER A 73 3.82 0.93 -10.16
C SER A 73 3.25 -0.36 -9.57
N LYS A 74 3.98 -1.03 -8.68
CA LYS A 74 3.52 -2.23 -7.98
C LYS A 74 2.33 -1.92 -7.06
N ILE A 75 2.39 -0.80 -6.33
CA ILE A 75 1.30 -0.35 -5.45
C ILE A 75 0.05 -0.04 -6.29
N GLU A 76 0.22 0.71 -7.37
CA GLU A 76 -0.88 1.03 -8.29
C GLU A 76 -1.49 -0.23 -8.92
N ASN A 77 -0.65 -1.21 -9.33
CA ASN A 77 -1.11 -2.48 -9.87
C ASN A 77 -1.99 -3.25 -8.90
N VAL A 78 -1.64 -3.26 -7.61
CA VAL A 78 -2.47 -3.90 -6.57
C VAL A 78 -3.82 -3.20 -6.49
N ILE A 79 -3.85 -1.87 -6.46
CA ILE A 79 -5.10 -1.10 -6.37
C ILE A 79 -5.98 -1.31 -7.62
N THR A 80 -5.39 -1.29 -8.82
CA THR A 80 -6.12 -1.57 -10.06
C THR A 80 -6.63 -3.01 -10.11
N GLY A 81 -5.87 -3.96 -9.56
CA GLY A 81 -6.27 -5.37 -9.44
C GLY A 81 -7.36 -5.62 -8.40
N LEU A 82 -7.63 -4.65 -7.51
CA LEU A 82 -8.82 -4.65 -6.65
C LEU A 82 -10.05 -4.08 -7.35
N GLY A 83 -9.89 -3.51 -8.56
CA GLY A 83 -10.96 -2.88 -9.32
C GLY A 83 -11.12 -1.38 -9.07
N TYR A 84 -10.10 -0.67 -8.57
CA TYR A 84 -10.19 0.79 -8.36
C TYR A 84 -9.22 1.57 -9.25
N ASP A 85 -9.63 2.76 -9.72
CA ASP A 85 -8.71 3.64 -10.45
C ASP A 85 -7.74 4.28 -9.44
N VAL A 86 -6.50 4.53 -9.86
CA VAL A 86 -5.49 5.20 -9.04
C VAL A 86 -4.55 6.05 -9.89
N ASN A 87 -4.27 7.30 -9.49
CA ASN A 87 -3.30 8.19 -10.19
C ASN A 87 -3.53 8.28 -11.72
N GLY A 88 -4.79 8.26 -12.16
CA GLY A 88 -5.16 8.27 -13.58
C GLY A 88 -5.09 6.90 -14.27
N LYS A 89 -4.50 5.88 -13.65
CA LYS A 89 -4.55 4.49 -14.10
C LYS A 89 -5.92 3.88 -13.86
N LYS A 90 -6.44 3.19 -14.87
CA LYS A 90 -7.76 2.56 -14.80
C LYS A 90 -7.72 1.22 -14.09
N ALA A 91 -8.79 0.92 -13.36
CA ALA A 91 -9.06 -0.38 -12.78
C ALA A 91 -8.93 -1.50 -13.82
N ASP A 92 -8.46 -2.67 -13.38
CA ASP A 92 -8.54 -3.88 -14.20
C ASP A 92 -10.02 -4.19 -14.50
N PRO A 93 -10.41 -4.38 -15.77
CA PRO A 93 -11.81 -4.55 -16.13
C PRO A 93 -12.47 -5.79 -15.52
N ILE A 94 -11.71 -6.87 -15.32
CA ILE A 94 -12.22 -8.13 -14.76
C ILE A 94 -12.39 -7.96 -13.24
N ALA A 95 -11.40 -7.40 -12.56
CA ALA A 95 -11.49 -7.09 -11.14
C ALA A 95 -12.67 -6.15 -10.83
N TYR A 96 -12.85 -5.10 -11.64
CA TYR A 96 -13.96 -4.16 -11.49
C TYR A 96 -15.33 -4.84 -11.63
N GLN A 97 -15.49 -5.75 -12.61
CA GLN A 97 -16.74 -6.49 -12.80
C GLN A 97 -17.10 -7.37 -11.61
N ASN A 98 -16.10 -7.86 -10.87
CA ASN A 98 -16.27 -8.69 -9.69
C ASN A 98 -16.48 -7.88 -8.39
N LEU A 99 -16.48 -6.55 -8.45
CA LEU A 99 -16.84 -5.74 -7.29
C LEU A 99 -18.32 -5.90 -6.93
N GLU A 100 -18.59 -5.86 -5.63
CA GLU A 100 -19.92 -5.64 -5.05
C GLU A 100 -20.59 -4.42 -5.71
N LEU A 101 -21.92 -4.45 -5.84
CA LEU A 101 -22.68 -3.39 -6.52
C LEU A 101 -22.44 -2.00 -5.91
N CYS A 102 -22.27 -1.92 -4.59
CA CYS A 102 -21.99 -0.66 -3.88
C CYS A 102 -20.58 -0.09 -4.12
N CYS A 103 -19.65 -0.94 -4.58
CA CYS A 103 -18.27 -0.55 -4.86
C CYS A 103 -18.06 -0.13 -6.32
N LYS A 104 -19.08 -0.35 -7.17
CA LYS A 104 -19.08 0.10 -8.56
C LYS A 104 -19.46 1.57 -8.63
N LYS A 105 -19.04 2.23 -9.71
CA LYS A 105 -19.34 3.63 -9.96
C LYS A 105 -20.85 3.75 -10.19
N PRO A 106 -21.56 4.67 -9.53
CA PRO A 106 -22.94 4.97 -9.85
C PRO A 106 -22.98 5.47 -11.31
N GLN A 107 -24.00 5.00 -12.03
CA GLN A 107 -24.30 5.44 -13.40
C GLN A 107 -24.78 6.89 -13.39
#